data_AF-A0A426YF49-F1
#
_entry.id   AF-A0A426YF49-F1
#
_cell.length_a   1.000
_cell.length_b   1.000
_cell.length_c   1.000
_cell.angle_alpha   90.00
_cell.angle_beta   90.00
_cell.angle_gamma   90.00
#
_symmetry.space_group_name_H-M   'P 1'
#
loop_
_entity.id
_entity.type
_entity.pdbx_description
1 polymer ?
#
loop_
_entity_poly.entity_id
_entity_poly.type
_entity_poly.pdbx_seq_one_letter_code
_entity_poly.pdbx_strand_id
1 'polypeptide(L)'
;MFWLQILSQCNIYEAGQKKVVFKYMPEKVPTHNLVLCISLVQAADREEATSGWIRSEGDLFMNGAQPCLIQGAGVESVFSALEHYPTWTMEPASVALKEVLQLCTGWQALQRPADW
;
A
#
# COMPACT_ATOMS: atom_id res chain seq x y z
N MET A 1 -15.07 10.82 11.48
CA MET A 1 -14.92 9.45 10.94
C MET A 1 -14.15 9.57 9.64
N PHE A 2 -12.97 8.96 9.57
CA PHE A 2 -12.15 8.94 8.36
C PHE A 2 -12.72 7.89 7.40
N TRP A 3 -12.91 8.25 6.13
CA TRP A 3 -13.67 7.41 5.18
C TRP A 3 -12.84 6.36 4.46
N LEU A 4 -11.52 6.54 4.36
CA LEU A 4 -10.63 5.60 3.69
C LEU A 4 -9.63 5.02 4.69
N GLN A 5 -9.57 3.70 4.73
CA GLN A 5 -8.62 2.96 5.56
C GLN A 5 -8.01 1.86 4.70
N ILE A 6 -6.69 1.74 4.75
CA ILE A 6 -5.93 0.77 3.98
C ILE A 6 -5.01 0.02 4.94
N LEU A 7 -5.08 -1.31 4.87
CA LEU A 7 -4.10 -2.20 5.46
C LEU A 7 -3.13 -2.63 4.36
N SER A 8 -1.85 -2.35 4.56
CA SER A 8 -0.73 -2.69 3.67
C SER A 8 0.17 -3.67 4.42
N GLN A 9 0.40 -4.85 3.86
CA GLN A 9 1.12 -5.91 4.56
C GLN A 9 2.10 -6.61 3.62
N CYS A 10 3.32 -6.81 4.10
CA CYS A 10 4.37 -7.56 3.41
C CYS A 10 4.64 -7.08 1.96
N ASN A 11 4.57 -5.78 1.73
CA ASN A 11 4.89 -5.20 0.43
C ASN A 11 6.40 -5.00 0.24
N ILE A 12 6.84 -4.99 -1.02
CA ILE A 12 8.22 -4.72 -1.41
C ILE A 12 8.27 -3.37 -2.14
N TYR A 13 8.95 -2.40 -1.55
CA TYR A 13 9.09 -1.06 -2.10
C TYR A 13 10.52 -0.82 -2.57
N GLU A 14 10.66 -0.46 -3.84
CA GLU A 14 11.95 -0.16 -4.45
C GLU A 14 11.91 1.22 -5.11
N ALA A 15 12.87 2.07 -4.77
CA ALA A 15 13.07 3.36 -5.43
C ALA A 15 14.48 3.44 -6.01
N GLY A 16 14.75 4.35 -6.94
CA GLY A 16 16.12 4.63 -7.42
C GLY A 16 16.81 5.78 -6.69
N GLN A 17 16.05 6.60 -5.95
CA GLN A 17 16.50 7.73 -5.15
C GLN A 17 15.66 7.80 -3.87
N LYS A 18 16.16 8.46 -2.82
CA LYS A 18 15.49 8.63 -1.51
C LYS A 18 14.05 9.15 -1.66
N LYS A 19 13.09 8.24 -1.76
CA LYS A 19 11.66 8.54 -1.91
C LYS A 19 10.90 7.87 -0.79
N VAL A 20 10.09 8.66 -0.10
CA VAL A 20 9.12 8.14 0.85
C VAL A 20 8.03 7.38 0.09
N VAL A 21 7.66 6.22 0.61
CA VAL A 21 6.70 5.30 -0.04
C VAL A 21 5.27 5.83 0.02
N PHE A 22 4.92 6.48 1.13
CA PHE A 22 3.59 7.06 1.34
C PHE A 22 3.71 8.57 1.57
N LYS A 23 2.74 9.32 1.04
CA LYS A 23 2.52 10.72 1.40
C LYS A 23 1.03 10.97 1.59
N TYR A 24 0.71 11.60 2.71
CA TYR A 24 -0.60 12.14 3.01
C TYR A 24 -0.67 13.54 2.39
N MET A 25 -1.51 13.76 1.38
CA MET A 25 -1.53 15.03 0.63
C MET A 25 -2.92 15.67 0.59
N PRO A 26 -3.01 17.00 0.78
CA PRO A 26 -4.27 17.75 0.79
C PRO A 26 -5.02 17.92 -0.51
N GLU A 27 -4.41 17.64 -1.66
CA GLU A 27 -5.01 17.94 -2.96
C GLU A 27 -4.68 16.88 -4.01
N LYS A 28 -5.50 16.78 -5.07
CA LYS A 28 -5.25 15.92 -6.23
C LYS A 28 -4.02 16.42 -6.99
N VAL A 29 -2.87 15.82 -6.73
CA VAL A 29 -1.62 16.13 -7.46
C VAL A 29 -1.55 15.26 -8.73
N PRO A 30 -1.09 15.78 -9.89
CA PRO A 30 -0.80 14.96 -11.05
C PRO A 30 0.38 14.03 -10.71
N THR A 31 0.10 12.73 -10.56
CA THR A 31 1.09 11.73 -10.17
C THR A 31 1.98 11.36 -11.35
N HIS A 32 3.07 12.10 -11.54
CA HIS A 32 4.19 11.68 -12.40
C HIS A 32 5.22 10.81 -11.67
N ASN A 33 4.95 10.38 -10.43
CA ASN A 33 5.87 9.59 -9.62
C ASN A 33 5.12 8.59 -8.72
N LEU A 34 5.67 7.37 -8.61
CA LEU A 34 5.22 6.15 -7.89
C LEU A 34 4.99 6.30 -6.36
N VAL A 35 4.61 7.46 -5.86
CA VAL A 35 4.17 7.61 -4.47
C VAL A 35 2.69 7.25 -4.42
N LEU A 36 2.32 6.28 -3.57
CA LEU A 36 0.92 6.07 -3.27
C LEU A 36 0.43 7.30 -2.48
N CYS A 37 -0.23 8.22 -3.19
CA CYS A 37 -0.82 9.40 -2.59
C CYS A 37 -2.14 8.99 -1.94
N ILE A 38 -2.23 9.11 -0.62
CA ILE A 38 -3.54 9.14 0.03
C ILE A 38 -4.00 10.59 -0.09
N SER A 39 -4.92 10.83 -1.03
CA SER A 39 -5.54 12.14 -1.16
C SER A 39 -6.44 12.41 0.06
N LEU A 40 -6.34 13.60 0.65
CA LEU A 40 -7.40 14.13 1.49
C LEU A 40 -8.66 14.18 0.64
N VAL A 41 -9.73 13.57 1.10
CA VAL A 41 -11.04 13.72 0.48
C VAL A 41 -11.75 14.79 1.30
N GLN A 42 -11.91 15.98 0.72
CA GLN A 42 -12.99 16.86 1.15
C GLN A 42 -14.28 16.18 0.68
N ALA A 43 -15.01 15.62 1.64
CA ALA A 43 -16.39 15.22 1.37
C ALA A 43 -17.15 16.50 1.04
N ALA A 44 -17.95 16.52 -0.05
CA ALA A 44 -18.59 17.74 -0.57
C ALA A 44 -19.54 18.42 0.44
N ASP A 45 -19.84 17.71 1.53
CA ASP A 45 -20.68 18.06 2.67
C ASP A 45 -19.90 18.52 3.92
N ARG A 46 -18.55 18.58 3.89
CA ARG A 46 -17.73 19.00 5.03
C ARG A 46 -16.61 19.98 4.66
N GLU A 47 -16.52 21.08 5.40
CA GLU A 47 -15.47 22.11 5.28
C GLU A 47 -14.08 21.60 5.70
N GLU A 48 -14.01 20.57 6.56
CA GLU A 48 -12.75 20.00 7.04
C GLU A 48 -12.16 18.98 6.08
N ALA A 49 -10.93 19.23 5.63
CA ALA A 49 -10.15 18.25 4.87
C ALA A 49 -9.76 17.08 5.79
N THR A 50 -10.18 15.86 5.43
CA THR A 50 -9.85 14.64 6.20
C THR A 50 -9.02 13.67 5.38
N SER A 51 -7.98 13.08 5.99
CA SER A 51 -7.12 12.06 5.37
C SER A 51 -7.66 10.68 5.63
N GLY A 52 -7.53 9.79 4.64
CA GLY A 52 -7.54 8.36 4.92
C GLY A 52 -6.30 7.94 5.73
N TRP A 53 -6.34 6.73 6.31
CA TRP A 53 -5.23 6.16 7.06
C TRP A 53 -4.64 4.93 6.35
N ILE A 54 -3.31 4.81 6.30
CA ILE A 54 -2.60 3.58 5.94
C ILE A 54 -1.89 3.04 7.19
N ARG A 55 -2.14 1.77 7.50
CA ARG A 55 -1.25 0.97 8.35
C ARG A 55 -0.43 0.07 7.44
N SER A 56 0.90 0.19 7.52
CA SER A 56 1.83 -0.66 6.78
C SER A 56 2.66 -1.49 7.74
N GLU A 57 2.75 -2.81 7.54
CA GLU A 57 3.50 -3.72 8.41
C GLU A 57 4.16 -4.87 7.62
N GLY A 58 5.32 -5.34 8.10
CA GLY A 58 6.04 -6.45 7.48
C GLY A 58 6.70 -6.14 6.12
N ASP A 59 6.82 -4.86 5.75
CA ASP A 59 7.32 -4.44 4.44
C ASP A 59 8.86 -4.49 4.31
N LEU A 60 9.32 -4.65 3.06
CA LEU A 60 10.72 -4.56 2.67
C LEU A 60 10.97 -3.28 1.86
N PHE A 61 11.86 -2.40 2.34
CA PHE A 61 12.26 -1.18 1.64
C PHE A 61 13.66 -1.33 1.03
N MET A 62 13.79 -1.12 -0.27
CA MET A 62 15.02 -1.33 -1.05
C MET A 62 15.41 -0.07 -1.85
N ASN A 63 16.71 0.03 -2.16
CA ASN A 63 17.29 1.01 -3.09
C ASN A 63 16.96 2.49 -2.79
N GLY A 64 16.73 2.82 -1.52
CA GLY A 64 16.43 4.19 -1.09
C GLY A 64 14.94 4.48 -0.97
N ALA A 65 14.06 3.48 -1.11
CA ALA A 65 12.71 3.58 -0.57
C ALA A 65 12.79 3.80 0.94
N GLN A 66 11.99 4.72 1.47
CA GLN A 66 11.93 5.00 2.90
C GLN A 66 10.51 4.82 3.44
N PRO A 67 10.36 4.18 4.62
CA PRO A 67 9.08 4.11 5.29
C PRO A 67 8.60 5.52 5.63
N CYS A 68 7.30 5.74 5.50
CA CYS A 68 6.64 6.94 5.98
C CYS A 68 5.38 6.51 6.72
N LEU A 69 5.56 6.11 7.98
CA LEU A 69 4.46 5.80 8.87
C LEU A 69 4.25 6.97 9.81
N ILE A 70 3.09 7.61 9.71
CA ILE A 70 2.66 8.58 10.71
C ILE A 70 2.28 7.78 11.95
N GLN A 71 3.06 7.91 13.01
CA GLN A 71 2.63 7.48 14.35
C GLN A 71 1.71 8.56 14.90
N GLY A 72 0.45 8.22 15.17
CA GLY A 72 -0.55 9.19 15.63
C GLY A 72 -1.78 8.54 16.22
N ALA A 73 -2.62 9.36 16.88
CA ALA A 73 -3.92 8.93 17.39
C ALA A 73 -4.82 8.49 16.21
N GLY A 74 -5.30 7.24 16.23
CA GLY A 74 -6.10 6.63 15.15
C GLY A 74 -5.53 5.31 14.60
N VAL A 75 -4.30 4.93 14.97
CA VAL A 75 -3.70 3.62 14.61
C VAL A 75 -4.56 2.44 15.09
N GLU A 76 -5.23 2.60 16.23
CA GLU A 76 -6.17 1.60 16.78
C GLU A 76 -7.48 1.49 15.99
N SER A 77 -7.78 2.45 15.11
CA SER A 77 -9.03 2.49 14.33
C SER A 77 -8.87 2.12 12.86
N VAL A 78 -7.77 1.47 12.47
CA VAL A 78 -7.51 1.06 11.09
C VAL A 78 -8.16 -0.30 10.82
N PHE A 79 -8.75 -0.44 9.62
CA PHE A 79 -9.27 -1.70 9.05
C PHE A 79 -8.49 -2.93 9.52
N SER A 80 -9.20 -3.87 10.17
CA SER A 80 -8.67 -5.14 10.61
C SER A 80 -9.11 -6.24 9.65
N ALA A 81 -8.16 -6.81 8.91
CA ALA A 81 -8.47 -7.91 8.00
C ALA A 81 -9.06 -9.13 8.73
N LEU A 82 -8.68 -9.37 10.00
CA LEU A 82 -9.19 -10.50 10.82
C LEU A 82 -10.70 -10.41 11.09
N GLU A 83 -11.28 -9.21 11.07
CA GLU A 83 -12.72 -9.02 11.27
C GLU A 83 -13.55 -9.47 10.05
N HIS A 84 -12.93 -9.50 8.87
CA HIS A 84 -13.61 -9.76 7.60
C HIS A 84 -13.17 -11.05 6.92
N TYR A 85 -11.93 -11.48 7.19
CA TYR A 85 -11.30 -12.63 6.57
C TYR A 85 -10.77 -13.54 7.69
N PRO A 86 -11.42 -14.68 7.97
CA PRO A 86 -10.98 -15.59 9.03
C PRO A 86 -9.58 -16.17 8.78
N THR A 87 -9.22 -16.34 7.50
CA THR A 87 -7.94 -16.87 7.06
C THR A 87 -7.52 -16.20 5.76
N TRP A 88 -6.23 -15.89 5.63
CA TRP A 88 -5.59 -15.54 4.36
C TRP A 88 -4.14 -16.00 4.36
N THR A 89 -3.58 -16.23 3.18
CA THR A 89 -2.17 -16.58 3.01
C THR A 89 -1.37 -15.34 2.71
N MET A 90 -0.21 -15.21 3.35
CA MET A 90 0.71 -14.10 3.15
C MET A 90 2.15 -14.63 3.21
N GLU A 91 2.95 -14.30 2.20
CA GLU A 91 4.38 -14.60 2.19
C GLU A 91 5.15 -13.38 2.70
N PRO A 92 6.12 -13.53 3.62
CA PRO A 92 6.92 -12.42 4.10
C PRO A 92 7.70 -11.71 2.98
N ALA A 93 7.76 -10.38 3.05
CA ALA A 93 8.51 -9.58 2.09
C ALA A 93 10.00 -9.94 2.13
N SER A 94 10.54 -10.42 1.01
CA SER A 94 11.94 -10.83 0.90
C SER A 94 12.50 -10.58 -0.50
N VAL A 95 13.83 -10.54 -0.62
CA VAL A 95 14.50 -10.43 -1.92
C VAL A 95 14.23 -11.65 -2.80
N ALA A 96 14.20 -12.85 -2.21
CA ALA A 96 13.85 -14.07 -2.93
C ALA A 96 12.42 -14.00 -3.48
N LEU A 97 11.46 -13.53 -2.67
CA LEU A 97 10.08 -13.29 -3.12
C LEU A 97 10.05 -12.27 -4.27
N LYS A 98 10.82 -11.18 -4.19
CA LYS A 98 10.93 -10.20 -5.28
C LYS A 98 11.37 -10.87 -6.59
N GLU A 99 12.41 -11.69 -6.55
CA GLU A 99 12.94 -12.38 -7.74
C GLU A 99 11.89 -13.31 -8.35
N VAL A 100 11.18 -14.08 -7.52
CA VAL A 100 10.06 -14.93 -7.96
C VAL A 100 8.94 -14.08 -8.58
N LEU A 101 8.54 -12.98 -7.94
CA LEU A 101 7.52 -12.09 -8.47
C LEU A 101 7.94 -11.48 -9.81
N GLN A 102 9.21 -11.10 -9.99
CA GLN A 102 9.71 -10.60 -11.27
C GLN A 102 9.64 -11.64 -12.39
N LEU A 103 9.76 -12.92 -12.06
CA LEU A 103 9.64 -14.02 -13.01
C LEU A 103 8.18 -14.40 -13.30
N CYS A 104 7.27 -14.23 -12.33
CA CYS A 104 5.91 -14.76 -12.39
C CYS A 104 4.81 -13.71 -12.60
N THR A 105 5.13 -12.41 -12.57
CA THR A 105 4.16 -11.32 -12.76
C THR A 105 4.23 -10.71 -14.17
N GLY A 106 3.22 -9.90 -14.51
CA GLY A 106 3.10 -9.26 -15.83
C GLY A 106 2.28 -10.07 -16.83
N TRP A 107 2.21 -9.57 -18.07
CA TRP A 107 1.57 -10.30 -19.15
C TRP A 107 2.48 -11.44 -19.62
N GLN A 108 2.13 -12.66 -19.24
CA GLN A 108 2.89 -13.85 -19.60
C GLN A 108 2.13 -14.70 -20.61
N ALA A 109 2.85 -15.27 -21.58
CA ALA A 109 2.31 -16.23 -22.53
C ALA A 109 2.13 -17.62 -21.89
N LEU A 110 1.47 -17.67 -20.74
CA LEU A 110 1.15 -18.92 -20.08
C LEU A 110 0.04 -19.61 -20.87
N GLN A 111 0.28 -20.85 -21.26
CA GLN A 111 -0.78 -21.66 -21.84
C GLN A 111 -1.87 -21.85 -20.78
N ARG A 112 -3.11 -21.63 -21.17
CA ARG A 112 -4.26 -21.99 -20.34
C ARG A 112 -4.14 -23.49 -20.03
N PRO A 113 -4.27 -23.93 -18.77
CA PRO A 113 -4.32 -25.35 -18.44
C PRO A 113 -5.35 -26.07 -19.31
N ALA A 114 -4.99 -27.25 -19.82
CA ALA A 114 -5.96 -28.11 -20.49
C ALA A 114 -6.95 -28.59 -19.44
N ASP A 115 -8.19 -28.12 -19.59
CA ASP A 115 -9.39 -28.50 -18.83
C ASP A 115 -9.49 -27.94 -17.39
N TRP A 116 -10.60 -27.22 -17.13
CA TRP A 116 -11.08 -26.82 -15.80
C TRP A 116 -12.46 -27.45 -15.57
#